data_AF-A0A8A0RJ42-F1
#
_entry.id   AF-A0A8A0RJ42-F1
#
_cell.length_a   1.000
_cell.length_b   1.000
_cell.length_c   1.000
_cell.angle_alpha   90.00
_cell.angle_beta   90.00
_cell.angle_gamma   90.00
#
_symmetry.space_group_name_H-M   'P 1'
#
loop_
_entity.id
_entity.type
_entity.pdbx_description
1 polymer ?
#
loop_
_entity_poly.entity_id
_entity_poly.type
_entity_poly.pdbx_seq_one_letter_code
_entity_poly.pdbx_strand_id
1 'polypeptide(L)'
;MYVRIVCVRGKKYMQVVHSYREGGQVKQRVLIPLGRYEKEKFEAVRTAVRDWEVLERAQEVIDELQNRGGRIQGKSYFLKFRGWK
;
A
#
# COMPACT_ATOMS: atom_id res chain seq x y z
N MET A 1 -1.11 -2.43 -0.79
CA MET A 1 -1.56 -2.83 0.57
C MET A 1 -2.30 -1.70 1.26
N TYR A 2 -3.29 -1.96 2.11
CA TYR A 2 -3.99 -0.91 2.84
C TYR A 2 -4.53 -1.41 4.18
N VAL A 3 -4.82 -0.47 5.09
CA VAL A 3 -5.48 -0.77 6.36
C VAL A 3 -6.99 -0.64 6.17
N ARG A 4 -7.74 -1.67 6.57
CA ARG A 4 -9.20 -1.63 6.62
C ARG A 4 -9.72 -1.77 8.04
N ILE A 5 -10.90 -1.19 8.29
CA ILE A 5 -11.65 -1.36 9.53
C ILE A 5 -12.82 -2.31 9.25
N VAL A 6 -12.96 -3.35 10.07
CA VAL A 6 -14.07 -4.31 10.01
C VAL A 6 -14.89 -4.23 11.29
N CYS A 7 -16.22 -4.34 11.19
CA CYS A 7 -17.10 -4.36 12.35
C CYS A 7 -17.57 -5.79 12.61
N VAL A 8 -17.32 -6.30 13.82
CA VAL A 8 -17.73 -7.64 14.25
C VAL A 8 -18.46 -7.51 15.58
N ARG A 9 -19.74 -7.90 15.62
CA ARG A 9 -20.60 -7.81 16.82
C ARG A 9 -20.55 -6.42 17.49
N GLY A 10 -20.63 -5.36 16.68
CA GLY A 10 -20.58 -3.96 17.16
C GLY A 10 -19.19 -3.44 17.55
N LYS A 11 -18.14 -4.26 17.46
CA LYS A 11 -16.76 -3.88 17.78
C LYS A 11 -15.97 -3.67 16.49
N LYS A 12 -15.21 -2.58 16.42
CA LYS A 12 -14.34 -2.25 15.27
C LYS A 12 -12.96 -2.90 15.46
N TYR A 13 -12.45 -3.51 14.40
CA TYR A 13 -11.13 -4.14 14.33
C TYR A 13 -10.38 -3.65 13.09
N MET A 14 -9.05 -3.68 13.16
CA MET A 14 -8.18 -3.23 12.08
C MET A 14 -7.44 -4.41 11.47
N GLN A 15 -7.23 -4.36 10.16
CA GLN A 15 -6.51 -5.38 9.40
C GLN A 15 -5.66 -4.74 8.31
N VAL A 16 -4.44 -5.23 8.12
CA VAL A 16 -3.63 -4.94 6.92
C VAL A 16 -4.02 -5.93 5.83
N VAL A 17 -4.36 -5.40 4.67
CA VAL A 17 -4.82 -6.18 3.51
C VAL A 17 -3.91 -5.91 2.32
N HIS A 18 -3.53 -6.98 1.63
CA HIS A 18 -2.90 -6.91 0.34
C HIS A 18 -3.94 -7.18 -0.76
N SER A 19 -4.19 -6.19 -1.61
CA SER A 19 -4.88 -6.38 -2.88
C SER A 19 -3.89 -6.74 -3.96
N TYR A 20 -4.07 -7.89 -4.60
CA TYR A 20 -3.25 -8.35 -5.72
C TYR A 20 -4.14 -8.80 -6.87
N ARG A 21 -3.59 -8.90 -8.08
CA ARG A 21 -4.31 -9.40 -9.25
C ARG A 21 -3.86 -10.82 -9.54
N GLU A 22 -4.82 -11.72 -9.71
CA GLU A 22 -4.58 -13.10 -10.10
C GLU A 22 -5.66 -13.52 -11.10
N GLY A 23 -5.26 -14.04 -12.26
CA GLY A 23 -6.20 -14.47 -13.30
C GLY A 23 -7.12 -13.37 -13.82
N GLY A 24 -6.64 -12.11 -13.88
CA GLY A 24 -7.44 -10.95 -14.30
C GLY A 24 -8.44 -10.44 -13.25
N GLN A 25 -8.52 -11.06 -12.07
CA GLN A 25 -9.39 -10.64 -10.98
C GLN A 25 -8.59 -10.00 -9.85
N VAL A 26 -9.17 -8.99 -9.20
CA VAL A 26 -8.58 -8.39 -7.99
C VAL A 26 -8.96 -9.27 -6.80
N LYS A 27 -7.96 -9.86 -6.16
CA LYS A 27 -8.11 -10.63 -4.92
C LYS A 27 -7.56 -9.84 -3.74
N GLN A 28 -8.11 -10.13 -2.56
CA GLN A 28 -7.70 -9.51 -1.30
C GLN A 28 -7.26 -10.59 -0.33
N ARG A 29 -6.08 -10.43 0.27
CA ARG A 29 -5.58 -11.29 1.34
C ARG A 29 -5.33 -10.46 2.59
N VAL A 30 -5.87 -10.90 3.73
CA VAL A 30 -5.50 -10.33 5.03
C VAL A 30 -4.09 -10.81 5.35
N LEU A 31 -3.18 -9.87 5.57
CA LEU A 31 -1.82 -10.19 5.98
C LEU A 31 -1.72 -10.27 7.50
N ILE A 32 -2.21 -9.24 8.19
CA ILE A 32 -2.05 -9.10 9.64
C ILE A 32 -3.33 -8.53 10.26
N PRO A 33 -3.94 -9.22 11.25
CA PRO A 33 -4.93 -8.62 12.12
C PRO A 33 -4.25 -7.71 13.15
N LEU A 34 -4.68 -6.45 13.26
CA LEU A 34 -4.07 -5.44 14.15
C LEU A 34 -4.80 -5.28 15.49
N GLY A 35 -5.85 -6.06 15.72
CA GLY A 35 -6.68 -6.00 16.91
C GLY A 35 -7.81 -4.99 16.81
N ARG A 36 -8.31 -4.51 17.97
CA ARG A 36 -9.39 -3.52 18.03
C ARG A 36 -8.95 -2.20 17.41
N TYR A 37 -9.93 -1.46 16.88
CA TYR A 37 -9.68 -0.13 16.33
C TYR A 37 -9.31 0.85 17.44
N GLU A 38 -8.15 1.48 17.25
CA GLU A 38 -7.64 2.58 18.04
C GLU A 38 -7.17 3.65 17.04
N LYS A 39 -7.64 4.89 17.20
CA LYS A 39 -7.45 5.93 16.18
C LYS A 39 -5.98 6.27 15.94
N GLU A 40 -5.20 6.41 17.00
CA GLU A 40 -3.77 6.74 16.90
C GLU A 40 -2.98 5.62 16.23
N LYS A 41 -3.21 4.38 16.67
CA LYS A 41 -2.63 3.17 16.08
C LYS A 41 -3.03 3.02 14.61
N PHE A 42 -4.28 3.35 14.25
CA PHE A 42 -4.75 3.31 12.88
C PHE A 42 -3.96 4.26 11.98
N GLU A 43 -3.82 5.53 12.36
CA GLU A 43 -3.11 6.52 11.54
C GLU A 43 -1.61 6.20 11.43
N ALA A 44 -0.99 5.73 12.53
CA ALA A 44 0.40 5.29 12.51
C ALA A 44 0.61 4.13 11.54
N VAL A 45 -0.22 3.09 11.63
CA VAL A 45 -0.09 1.92 10.74
C VAL A 45 -0.47 2.26 9.31
N ARG A 46 -1.49 3.10 9.09
CA ARG A 46 -1.87 3.57 7.75
C ARG A 46 -0.73 4.32 7.07
N THR A 47 -0.03 5.17 7.81
CA THR A 47 1.13 5.91 7.30
C THR A 47 2.25 4.94 6.93
N ALA A 48 2.61 4.03 7.85
CA ALA A 48 3.65 3.03 7.58
C ALA A 48 3.33 2.12 6.38
N VAL A 49 2.08 1.66 6.23
CA VAL A 49 1.65 0.84 5.09
C VAL A 49 1.70 1.63 3.78
N ARG A 50 1.32 2.91 3.81
CA ARG A 50 1.39 3.77 2.62
C ARG A 50 2.83 4.01 2.19
N ASP A 51 3.73 4.25 3.14
CA ASP A 51 5.15 4.44 2.86
C ASP A 51 5.78 3.16 2.29
N TRP A 52 5.39 2.00 2.82
CA TRP A 52 5.80 0.70 2.26
C TRP A 52 5.34 0.51 0.80
N GLU A 53 4.07 0.80 0.48
CA GLU A 53 3.59 0.72 -0.91
C GLU A 53 4.39 1.63 -1.86
N VAL A 54 4.76 2.81 -1.38
CA VAL A 54 5.57 3.76 -2.15
C VAL A 54 6.96 3.19 -2.40
N LEU A 55 7.55 2.51 -1.41
CA LEU A 55 8.86 1.87 -1.53
C LEU A 55 8.84 0.66 -2.47
N GLU A 56 7.86 -0.24 -2.34
CA GLU A 56 7.73 -1.39 -3.26
C GLU A 56 7.59 -0.91 -4.70
N ARG A 57 6.76 0.11 -4.94
CA ARG A 57 6.61 0.69 -6.27
C ARG A 57 7.88 1.39 -6.76
N ALA A 58 8.63 2.05 -5.87
CA ALA A 58 9.91 2.64 -6.24
C ALA A 58 10.90 1.56 -6.69
N GLN A 59 10.94 0.42 -6.01
CA GLN A 59 11.75 -0.73 -6.41
C GLN A 59 11.31 -1.29 -7.76
N GLU A 60 10.01 -1.51 -7.98
CA GLU A 60 9.48 -1.97 -9.28
C GLU A 60 9.88 -1.02 -10.42
N VAL A 61 9.77 0.30 -10.21
CA VAL A 61 10.17 1.30 -11.20
C VAL A 61 11.68 1.26 -11.47
N ILE A 62 12.51 1.08 -10.43
CA ILE A 62 13.97 0.94 -10.58
C ILE A 62 14.29 -0.32 -11.38
N ASP A 63 13.66 -1.45 -11.06
CA ASP A 63 13.86 -2.72 -11.76
C ASP A 63 13.39 -2.63 -13.22
N GLU A 64 12.27 -1.95 -13.50
CA GLU A 64 11.81 -1.66 -14.86
C GLU A 64 12.84 -0.82 -15.65
N LEU A 65 13.37 0.24 -15.02
CA LEU A 65 14.40 1.10 -15.62
C LEU A 65 15.70 0.36 -15.90
N GLN A 66 16.12 -0.55 -15.00
CA GLN A 66 17.34 -1.33 -15.13
C GLN A 66 17.20 -2.48 -16.14
N ASN A 67 16.02 -3.10 -16.26
CA ASN A 67 15.82 -4.30 -17.07
C ASN A 67 15.57 -4.04 -18.56
N ARG A 68 15.25 -2.82 -19.02
CA ARG A 68 15.20 -2.46 -20.46
C ARG A 68 14.96 -0.96 -20.67
N GLY A 69 15.64 -0.35 -21.64
CA GLY A 69 15.29 0.96 -22.23
C GLY A 69 13.94 0.98 -22.98
N GLY A 70 12.85 0.57 -22.34
CA GLY A 70 11.52 0.44 -22.94
C GLY A 70 10.46 1.24 -22.19
N ARG A 71 9.94 2.29 -22.85
CA ARG A 71 8.74 3.09 -22.53
C ARG A 71 8.36 3.18 -21.05
N ILE A 72 8.79 4.27 -20.43
CA ILE A 72 8.18 4.85 -19.23
C ILE A 72 6.67 4.96 -19.51
N GLN A 73 5.85 4.05 -18.98
CA GLN A 73 4.40 4.22 -18.96
C GLN A 73 4.13 5.35 -17.98
N GLY A 74 4.16 6.56 -18.52
CA GLY A 74 4.11 7.80 -17.79
C GLY A 74 2.88 7.87 -16.88
N LYS A 75 3.16 8.06 -15.60
CA LYS A 75 2.44 8.98 -14.70
C LYS A 75 3.31 9.27 -13.48
N SER A 76 4.31 10.13 -13.71
CA SER A 76 4.71 11.21 -12.80
C SER A 76 4.64 10.90 -11.29
N TYR A 77 5.49 9.99 -10.80
CA TYR A 77 5.73 9.84 -9.35
C TYR A 77 6.85 10.78 -8.86
N PHE A 78 7.84 11.05 -9.71
CA PHE A 78 9.01 11.89 -9.37
C PHE A 78 8.66 13.36 -9.07
N LEU A 79 7.51 13.87 -9.52
CA LEU A 79 7.09 15.24 -9.21
C LEU A 79 6.55 15.44 -7.78
N LYS A 80 6.23 14.35 -7.05
CA LYS A 80 5.74 14.46 -5.66
C LYS A 80 6.85 14.50 -4.60
N PHE A 81 8.08 14.12 -4.96
CA PHE A 81 9.23 14.14 -4.04
C PHE A 81 9.99 15.49 -4.06
N ARG A 82 9.55 16.47 -4.86
CA ARG A 82 10.19 17.79 -4.97
C ARG A 82 9.62 18.79 -3.95
N GLY A 83 9.64 18.42 -2.68
CA GLY A 83 9.06 19.20 -1.59
C GLY A 83 9.64 18.92 -0.21
N TRP A 84 10.91 18.53 -0.11
CA TRP A 84 11.67 18.61 1.14
C TRP A 84 12.70 19.73 0.94
N LYS A 85 12.46 20.85 1.60
CA LYS A 85 13.37 22.00 1.72
C LYS A 85 13.62 22.23 3.20
#